data_AF-A0A417YXP0-F1
#
_entry.id   AF-A0A417YXP0-F1
#
_cell.length_a   1.000
_cell.length_b   1.000
_cell.length_c   1.000
_cell.angle_alpha   90.00
_cell.angle_beta   90.00
_cell.angle_gamma   90.00
#
_symmetry.space_group_name_H-M   'P 1'
#
loop_
_entity.id
_entity.type
_entity.pdbx_description
1 polymer ?
#
loop_
_entity_poly.entity_id
_entity_poly.type
_entity_poly.pdbx_seq_one_letter_code
_entity_poly.pdbx_strand_id
1 'polypeptide(L)'
;METVILVTYKIPGIPMPIKIASTIEPNKEQIHNKLLELMEENHINGDIQFRKLLVEKENSMYIFELGEKRCMVLVERLEKIIEFDT
;
A
#
# COMPACT_ATOMS: atom_id res chain seq x y z
N MET A 1 -7.03 -16.27 15.56
CA MET A 1 -6.84 -16.44 14.11
C MET A 1 -5.83 -15.39 13.69
N GLU A 2 -4.73 -15.78 13.03
CA GLU A 2 -3.72 -14.83 12.55
C GLU A 2 -4.21 -14.22 11.23
N THR A 3 -4.54 -12.93 11.23
CA THR A 3 -4.88 -12.17 10.02
C THR A 3 -3.60 -11.58 9.45
N VAL A 4 -3.37 -11.78 8.15
CA VAL A 4 -2.26 -11.13 7.44
C VAL A 4 -2.83 -9.99 6.64
N ILE A 5 -2.20 -8.83 6.73
CA ILE A 5 -2.59 -7.63 6.00
C ILE A 5 -1.59 -7.43 4.88
N LEU A 6 -2.08 -7.44 3.65
CA LEU A 6 -1.29 -7.19 2.46
C LEU A 6 -1.45 -5.72 2.05
N VAL A 7 -0.34 -4.99 2.04
CA VAL A 7 -0.28 -3.61 1.59
C VAL A 7 0.39 -3.57 0.22
N THR A 8 -0.38 -3.23 -0.81
CA THR A 8 0.08 -3.16 -2.21
C THR A 8 0.20 -1.71 -2.67
N TYR A 9 1.42 -1.28 -2.97
CA TYR A 9 1.75 0.03 -3.50
C TYR A 9 1.84 -0.01 -5.03
N LYS A 10 0.99 0.75 -5.72
CA LYS A 10 1.05 0.98 -7.16
C LYS A 10 1.57 2.40 -7.40
N ILE A 11 2.88 2.50 -7.56
CA ILE A 11 3.61 3.75 -7.70
C ILE A 11 3.92 3.99 -9.19
N PRO A 12 3.45 5.11 -9.78
CA PRO A 12 3.77 5.47 -11.15
C PRO A 12 5.29 5.55 -11.40
N GLY A 13 5.76 4.89 -12.46
CA GLY A 13 7.20 4.80 -12.76
C GLY A 13 7.84 3.49 -12.27
N ILE A 14 7.18 2.75 -11.37
CA ILE A 14 7.60 1.40 -10.97
C ILE A 14 6.76 0.38 -11.75
N PRO A 15 7.38 -0.53 -12.53
CA PRO A 15 6.65 -1.43 -13.43
C PRO A 15 5.84 -2.50 -12.69
N MET A 16 6.25 -2.89 -11.48
CA MET A 16 5.57 -3.90 -10.67
C MET A 16 5.11 -3.31 -9.34
N PRO A 17 3.88 -3.64 -8.86
CA PRO A 17 3.43 -3.21 -7.56
C PRO A 17 4.31 -3.78 -6.44
N ILE A 18 4.63 -2.95 -5.45
CA ILE A 18 5.38 -3.36 -4.27
C ILE A 18 4.39 -3.88 -3.24
N LYS A 19 4.63 -5.07 -2.70
CA LYS A 19 3.74 -5.76 -1.75
C LYS A 19 4.45 -5.96 -0.43
N ILE A 20 3.81 -5.53 0.66
CA ILE A 20 4.33 -5.63 2.02
C ILE A 20 3.30 -6.36 2.88
N ALA A 21 3.72 -7.45 3.51
CA ALA A 21 2.89 -8.15 4.49
C ALA A 21 3.07 -7.52 5.87
N SER A 22 1.97 -7.35 6.60
CA SER A 22 1.93 -6.83 7.96
C SER A 22 0.95 -7.63 8.80
N THR A 23 1.20 -7.75 10.10
CA THR A 23 0.24 -8.31 11.06
C THR A 23 -0.69 -7.24 11.65
N ILE A 24 -0.41 -5.96 11.38
CA ILE A 24 -1.15 -4.80 11.90
C ILE A 24 -1.56 -3.91 10.72
N GLU A 25 -2.80 -3.40 10.75
CA GLU A 25 -3.28 -2.53 9.69
C GLU A 25 -2.54 -1.19 9.76
N PRO A 26 -1.82 -0.78 8.68
CA PRO A 26 -1.09 0.46 8.71
C PRO A 26 -2.06 1.64 8.68
N ASN A 27 -1.78 2.64 9.51
CA ASN A 27 -2.51 3.90 9.44
C ASN A 27 -2.01 4.75 8.26
N LYS A 28 -2.71 5.85 7.97
CA LYS A 28 -2.39 6.76 6.87
C LYS A 28 -0.95 7.30 6.93
N GLU A 29 -0.45 7.61 8.13
CA GLU A 29 0.89 8.17 8.33
C GLU A 29 1.97 7.11 8.05
N GLN A 30 1.77 5.88 8.50
CA GLN A 30 2.67 4.76 8.19
C GLN A 30 2.71 4.47 6.68
N ILE A 31 1.55 4.50 6.01
CA ILE A 31 1.48 4.37 4.54
C ILE A 31 2.26 5.49 3.86
N HIS A 32 2.08 6.73 4.33
CA HIS A 32 2.74 7.91 3.77
C HIS A 32 4.26 7.84 3.94
N ASN A 33 4.75 7.51 5.15
CA ASN A 33 6.17 7.39 5.42
C ASN A 33 6.81 6.28 4.59
N LYS A 34 6.15 5.13 4.48
CA LYS A 34 6.64 4.05 3.61
C LYS A 34 6.65 4.47 2.13
N LEU A 35 5.67 5.27 1.69
CA LEU A 35 5.66 5.79 0.32
C LEU A 35 6.82 6.75 0.06
N LEU A 36 7.20 7.60 1.02
CA LEU A 36 8.39 8.46 0.93
C LEU A 36 9.66 7.62 0.79
N GLU A 37 9.84 6.61 1.63
CA GLU A 37 10.99 5.69 1.55
C GLU A 37 11.06 5.01 0.17
N LEU A 38 9.94 4.47 -0.32
CA LEU A 38 9.89 3.81 -1.63
C LEU A 38 10.18 4.78 -2.79
N MET A 39 9.77 6.04 -2.68
CA MET A 39 10.09 7.04 -3.69
C MET A 39 11.57 7.39 -3.70
N GLU A 40 12.18 7.56 -2.53
CA GLU A 40 13.61 7.83 -2.38
C GLU A 40 14.46 6.67 -2.95
N GLU A 41 14.15 5.43 -2.56
CA GLU A 41 14.83 4.21 -3.06
C GLU A 41 14.77 4.08 -4.59
N ASN A 42 13.67 4.53 -5.20
CA ASN A 42 13.44 4.44 -6.64
C ASN A 42 13.76 5.74 -7.40
N HIS A 43 14.38 6.73 -6.73
CA HIS A 43 14.76 8.03 -7.31
C HIS A 43 13.57 8.77 -7.97
N ILE A 44 12.38 8.63 -7.38
CA ILE A 44 11.14 9.28 -7.85
C ILE A 44 10.98 10.61 -7.13
N ASN A 45 11.12 11.69 -7.88
CA ASN A 45 10.91 13.04 -7.36
C ASN A 45 9.43 13.46 -7.46
N GLY A 46 8.94 14.14 -6.42
CA GLY A 46 7.63 14.77 -6.42
C GLY A 46 7.04 14.91 -5.03
N ASP A 47 6.17 15.91 -4.85
CA ASP A 47 5.42 16.05 -3.61
C ASP A 47 4.34 14.98 -3.50
N ILE A 48 4.17 14.43 -2.30
CA ILE A 48 3.11 13.48 -1.98
C ILE A 48 1.93 14.23 -1.38
N GLN A 49 0.75 14.10 -1.97
CA GLN A 49 -0.48 14.63 -1.41
C GLN A 49 -1.54 13.55 -1.29
N PHE A 50 -2.09 13.38 -0.08
CA PHE A 50 -3.24 12.50 0.10
C PHE A 50 -4.48 13.11 -0.55
N ARG A 51 -5.18 12.33 -1.38
CA ARG A 51 -6.39 12.77 -2.06
C ARG A 51 -7.65 12.18 -1.46
N LYS A 52 -7.71 10.86 -1.31
CA LYS A 52 -8.94 10.19 -0.86
C LYS A 52 -8.65 8.81 -0.28
N LEU A 53 -9.51 8.39 0.64
CA LEU A 53 -9.63 7.00 1.09
C LEU A 53 -10.94 6.43 0.54
N LEU A 54 -10.86 5.26 -0.08
CA LEU A 54 -12.01 4.44 -0.46
C LEU A 54 -11.99 3.19 0.42
N VAL A 55 -13.15 2.83 0.99
CA VAL A 55 -13.29 1.64 1.84
C VAL A 55 -14.38 0.77 1.24
N GLU A 56 -14.06 -0.51 1.02
CA GLU A 56 -15.02 -1.50 0.54
C GLU A 56 -14.84 -2.80 1.34
N LYS A 57 -15.85 -3.14 2.14
CA LYS A 57 -15.82 -4.29 3.07
C LYS A 57 -14.58 -4.23 3.98
N GLU A 58 -13.68 -5.20 3.85
CA GLU A 58 -12.45 -5.33 4.64
C GLU A 58 -11.22 -4.73 3.96
N ASN A 59 -11.39 -4.10 2.79
CA ASN A 59 -10.32 -3.54 2.00
C ASN A 59 -10.38 -2.01 2.02
N SER A 60 -9.20 -1.40 2.08
CA SER A 60 -9.03 0.05 2.05
C SER A 60 -8.09 0.43 0.91
N MET A 61 -8.45 1.45 0.13
CA MET A 61 -7.62 2.02 -0.92
C MET A 61 -7.33 3.49 -0.64
N TYR A 62 -6.07 3.80 -0.39
CA TYR A 62 -5.55 5.15 -0.23
C TYR A 62 -5.06 5.67 -1.57
N ILE A 63 -5.59 6.81 -1.99
CA ILE A 63 -5.19 7.48 -3.22
C ILE A 63 -4.34 8.69 -2.86
N PHE A 64 -3.12 8.69 -3.37
CA PHE A 64 -2.16 9.78 -3.27
C PHE A 64 -1.90 10.37 -4.66
N GLU A 65 -1.52 11.62 -4.71
CA GLU A 65 -0.89 12.24 -5.86
C GLU A 65 0.59 12.40 -5.60
N LEU A 66 1.39 12.06 -6.62
CA LEU A 66 2.83 12.19 -6.71
C LEU A 66 3.10 13.17 -7.85
N GLY A 67 3.20 14.46 -7.53
CA GLY A 67 3.09 15.51 -8.54
C GLY A 67 1.76 15.41 -9.30
N GLU A 68 1.81 15.18 -10.61
CA GLU A 68 0.61 15.04 -11.46
C GLU A 68 0.12 13.59 -11.62
N LYS A 69 0.83 12.61 -11.05
CA LYS A 69 0.51 11.19 -11.22
C LYS A 69 -0.21 10.64 -10.00
N ARG A 70 -1.13 9.70 -10.21
CA ARG A 70 -1.87 9.05 -9.12
C ARG A 70 -1.16 7.79 -8.64
N CYS A 71 -0.89 7.72 -7.35
CA CYS A 71 -0.43 6.53 -6.65
C CYS A 71 -1.59 5.91 -5.86
N MET A 72 -1.72 4.59 -5.94
CA MET A 72 -2.73 3.84 -5.20
C MET A 72 -2.05 2.90 -4.21
N VAL A 73 -2.50 2.92 -2.97
CA VAL A 73 -2.09 1.97 -1.94
C VAL A 73 -3.30 1.19 -1.50
N LEU A 74 -3.29 -0.12 -1.75
CA LEU A 74 -4.36 -1.03 -1.39
C LEU A 74 -3.96 -1.79 -0.11
N VAL A 75 -4.86 -1.84 0.86
CA VAL A 75 -4.71 -2.56 2.13
C VAL A 75 -5.79 -3.63 2.15
N GLU A 76 -5.36 -4.89 2.13
CA GLU A 76 -6.25 -6.06 2.07
C GLU A 76 -6.04 -6.91 3.31
N ARG A 77 -7.13 -7.28 3.98
CA ARG A 77 -7.11 -8.29 5.05
C ARG A 77 -7.25 -9.66 4.41
N LEU A 78 -6.23 -10.50 4.58
CA LEU A 78 -6.22 -11.87 4.13
C LEU A 78 -6.48 -12.77 5.34
N GLU A 79 -7.56 -13.55 5.27
CA GLU A 79 -7.71 -14.72 6.12
C GLU A 79 -6.59 -15.71 5.78
N LYS A 80 -6.04 -16.39 6.79
CA LYS A 80 -4.97 -17.38 6.58
C LYS A 80 -5.42 -18.40 5.53
N ILE A 81 -4.77 -18.38 4.36
CA ILE A 81 -4.95 -19.43 3.36
C ILE A 81 -4.35 -20.68 3.98
N ILE A 82 -5.16 -21.74 4.08
CA ILE A 82 -4.70 -23.05 4.56
C ILE A 82 -3.47 -23.43 3.72
N GLU A 83 -2.30 -23.52 4.35
CA GLU A 83 -1.09 -24.02 3.71
C GLU A 83 -1.35 -25.47 3.29
N PHE A 84 -0.89 -25.89 2.10
CA PHE A 84 -0.92 -27.31 1.76
C PHE A 84 -0.07 -28.05 2.79
N ASP A 85 -0.68 -28.98 3.54
CA ASP A 85 0.05 -29.92 4.40
C ASP A 85 1.20 -30.54 3.57
N THR A 86 2.42 -30.44 4.09
CA THR A 86 3.63 -30.99 3.44
C THR A 86 3.79 -32.47 3.77
#